data_AF-A0A8H3YJC8-F1
#
_entry.id   AF-A0A8H3YJC8-F1
#
_cell.length_a   1.000
_cell.length_b   1.000
_cell.length_c   1.000
_cell.angle_alpha   90.00
_cell.angle_beta   90.00
_cell.angle_gamma   90.00
#
_symmetry.space_group_name_H-M   'P 1'
#
loop_
_entity.id
_entity.type
_entity.pdbx_description
1 polymer ?
#
loop_
_entity_poly.entity_id
_entity_poly.type
_entity_poly.pdbx_seq_one_letter_code
_entity_poly.pdbx_strand_id
1 'polypeptide(L)'
;MSQPSTSIPISFLDLPREIRQKILKQTFNPELDVRLSPKSQPLYPEENMNCRWNSIRVPGHTEKQAAEMRCVEDWMREKTRIGKWHENLVSVDVLVEEDMHWVANEWYEELSDLFGMLSFENLGKNLSRRSSRS
;
A
#
# COMPACT_ATOMS: atom_id res chain seq x y z
N MET A 1 54.58 7.27 -2.46
CA MET A 1 53.48 7.77 -1.61
C MET A 1 52.32 8.08 -2.54
N SER A 2 51.28 7.25 -2.55
CA SER A 2 50.12 7.43 -3.41
C SER A 2 49.21 8.49 -2.79
N GLN A 3 48.94 9.58 -3.51
CA GLN A 3 47.98 10.59 -3.06
C GLN A 3 46.58 9.96 -2.98
N PRO A 4 45.77 10.27 -1.93
CA PRO A 4 44.38 9.86 -1.90
C PRO A 4 43.63 10.58 -3.02
N SER A 5 43.03 9.81 -3.92
CA SER A 5 42.14 10.35 -4.95
C SER A 5 40.97 11.05 -4.25
N THR A 6 40.91 12.38 -4.34
CA THR A 6 39.77 13.20 -3.92
C THR A 6 38.62 12.97 -4.89
N SER A 7 37.95 11.82 -4.78
CA SER A 7 36.71 11.57 -5.52
C SER A 7 35.62 12.47 -4.96
N ILE A 8 34.98 13.25 -5.84
CA ILE A 8 33.79 14.02 -5.48
C ILE A 8 32.72 13.01 -4.99
N PRO A 9 32.11 13.23 -3.82
CA PRO A 9 31.04 12.37 -3.34
C PRO A 9 29.85 12.48 -4.29
N ILE A 10 29.40 11.32 -4.79
CA ILE A 10 28.21 11.21 -5.62
C ILE A 10 26.98 11.33 -4.71
N SER A 11 26.11 12.30 -4.97
CA SER A 11 24.84 12.44 -4.27
C SER A 11 23.75 11.59 -4.94
N PHE A 12 22.62 11.40 -4.24
CA PHE A 12 21.48 10.68 -4.81
C PHE A 12 20.98 11.29 -6.12
N LEU A 13 20.99 12.62 -6.25
CA LEU A 13 20.51 13.33 -7.44
C LEU A 13 21.47 13.21 -8.63
N ASP A 14 22.74 12.90 -8.37
CA ASP A 14 23.74 12.64 -9.41
C ASP A 14 23.59 11.26 -10.06
N LEU A 15 22.75 10.39 -9.49
CA LEU A 15 22.50 9.06 -10.02
C LEU A 15 21.55 9.12 -11.23
N PRO A 16 21.70 8.22 -12.22
CA PRO A 16 20.72 8.03 -13.27
C PRO A 16 19.32 7.73 -12.70
N ARG A 17 18.30 8.16 -13.42
CA ARG A 17 16.89 8.04 -13.02
C ARG A 17 16.52 6.62 -12.59
N GLU A 18 16.94 5.63 -13.37
CA GLU A 18 16.64 4.22 -13.16
C GLU A 18 17.24 3.70 -11.85
N ILE A 19 18.39 4.25 -11.43
CA ILE A 19 19.04 3.88 -10.17
C ILE A 19 18.30 4.53 -9.00
N ARG A 20 17.93 5.81 -9.11
CA ARG A 20 17.14 6.50 -8.09
C ARG A 20 15.80 5.80 -7.85
N GLN A 21 15.08 5.48 -8.92
CA GLN A 21 13.81 4.74 -8.86
C GLN A 21 13.99 3.36 -8.23
N LYS A 22 15.06 2.62 -8.56
CA LYS A 22 15.34 1.32 -7.92
C LYS A 22 15.62 1.45 -6.43
N ILE A 23 16.40 2.43 -6.02
CA ILE A 23 16.69 2.70 -4.60
C ILE A 23 15.39 3.02 -3.87
N LEU A 24 14.58 3.94 -4.40
CA LEU A 24 13.30 4.31 -3.82
C LEU A 24 12.38 3.09 -3.74
N LYS A 25 12.20 2.35 -4.84
CA LYS A 25 11.35 1.16 -4.89
C LYS A 25 11.72 0.13 -3.80
N GLN A 26 13.02 -0.09 -3.56
CA GLN A 26 13.51 -1.02 -2.54
C GLN A 26 13.22 -0.61 -1.10
N THR A 27 12.90 0.67 -0.83
CA THR A 27 12.56 1.11 0.54
C THR A 27 11.20 0.63 1.02
N PHE A 28 10.36 0.14 0.11
CA PHE A 28 9.05 -0.42 0.43
C PHE A 28 9.13 -1.94 0.44
N ASN A 29 8.75 -2.54 1.57
CA ASN A 29 8.60 -3.97 1.70
C ASN A 29 7.23 -4.30 2.30
N PRO A 30 6.22 -4.58 1.46
CA PRO A 30 4.85 -4.79 1.95
C PRO A 30 4.74 -6.09 2.77
N GLU A 31 5.59 -7.08 2.55
CA GLU A 31 5.55 -8.35 3.28
C GLU A 31 6.04 -8.22 4.73
N LEU A 32 7.04 -7.36 4.97
CA LEU A 32 7.53 -7.11 6.32
C LEU A 32 6.48 -6.36 7.15
N ASP A 33 5.80 -5.38 6.56
CA ASP A 33 4.86 -4.53 7.29
C ASP A 33 3.53 -5.25 7.60
N VAL A 34 3.05 -6.11 6.68
CA VAL A 34 1.85 -6.94 6.94
C VAL A 34 2.09 -7.97 8.04
N ARG A 35 3.30 -8.56 8.12
CA ARG A 35 3.64 -9.58 9.13
C ARG A 35 3.99 -9.00 10.49
N LEU A 36 4.56 -7.79 10.52
CA LEU A 36 4.96 -7.11 11.75
C LEU A 36 3.84 -6.28 12.37
N SER A 37 2.72 -6.07 11.66
CA SER A 37 1.53 -5.47 12.25
C SER A 37 1.09 -6.31 13.44
N PRO A 38 1.31 -5.85 14.69
CA PRO A 38 0.75 -6.52 15.85
C PRO A 38 -0.74 -6.46 15.64
N LYS A 39 -1.45 -7.59 15.79
CA LYS A 39 -2.92 -7.64 15.86
C LYS A 39 -3.40 -6.40 16.61
N SER A 40 -3.83 -5.39 15.86
CA SER A 40 -3.93 -4.05 16.43
C SER A 40 -5.11 -4.13 17.36
N GLN A 41 -4.86 -4.08 18.67
CA GLN A 41 -5.89 -3.59 19.57
C GLN A 41 -6.32 -2.22 19.03
N PRO A 42 -7.63 -1.96 18.91
CA PRO A 42 -8.11 -0.72 18.32
C PRO A 42 -7.52 0.47 19.09
N LEU A 43 -6.74 1.29 18.38
CA LEU A 43 -6.01 2.45 18.92
C LEU A 43 -6.91 3.69 19.10
N TYR A 44 -8.22 3.52 19.03
CA TYR A 44 -9.21 4.59 19.21
C TYR A 44 -10.22 4.21 20.30
N PRO A 45 -10.56 5.13 21.22
CA PRO A 45 -11.70 4.96 22.11
C PRO A 45 -12.97 4.80 21.26
N GLU A 46 -13.80 3.81 21.59
CA GLU A 46 -14.95 3.32 20.81
C GLU A 46 -16.06 4.35 20.48
N GLU A 47 -15.90 5.63 20.81
CA GLU A 47 -17.03 6.55 20.94
C GLU A 47 -17.37 7.39 19.69
N ASN A 48 -16.59 7.36 18.60
CA ASN A 48 -16.87 8.30 17.48
C ASN A 48 -16.74 7.77 16.03
N MET A 49 -16.84 6.46 15.80
CA MET A 49 -17.15 5.92 14.46
C MET A 49 -18.41 5.05 14.47
N ASN A 50 -19.43 5.55 15.17
CA ASN A 50 -20.74 4.92 15.28
C ASN A 50 -21.69 5.33 14.14
N CYS A 51 -21.18 5.29 12.91
CA CYS A 51 -22.02 5.40 11.72
C CYS A 51 -21.73 4.18 10.83
N ARG A 52 -22.58 3.15 10.97
CA ARG A 52 -22.82 2.08 9.98
C ARG A 52 -22.04 0.75 10.09
N TRP A 53 -21.25 0.50 11.14
CA TRP A 53 -20.45 -0.74 11.24
C TRP A 53 -20.81 -1.68 12.38
N ASN A 54 -21.78 -1.31 13.22
CA ASN A 54 -22.52 -2.28 14.04
C ASN A 54 -23.57 -3.01 13.18
N SER A 55 -23.13 -3.61 12.06
CA SER A 55 -23.88 -4.70 11.47
C SER A 55 -23.60 -5.94 12.30
N ILE A 56 -24.34 -6.02 13.40
CA ILE A 56 -24.97 -7.22 13.93
C ILE A 56 -24.02 -8.42 13.97
N ARG A 57 -23.57 -8.82 15.16
CA ARG A 57 -23.21 -10.23 15.43
C ARG A 57 -24.47 -11.07 15.18
N VAL A 58 -24.79 -11.33 13.91
CA VAL A 58 -25.82 -12.29 13.54
C VAL A 58 -25.16 -13.65 13.77
N PRO A 59 -25.72 -14.52 14.61
CA PRO A 59 -25.29 -15.91 14.66
C PRO A 59 -25.40 -16.48 13.24
N GLY A 60 -24.26 -16.81 12.62
CA GLY A 60 -24.21 -17.29 11.23
C GLY A 60 -23.26 -16.54 10.29
N HIS A 61 -22.66 -15.41 10.70
CA HIS A 61 -21.57 -14.80 9.93
C HIS A 61 -20.32 -15.69 9.99
N THR A 62 -19.94 -16.27 8.86
CA THR A 62 -18.79 -17.16 8.72
C THR A 62 -17.48 -16.40 8.92
N GLU A 63 -16.52 -17.00 9.63
CA GLU A 63 -15.14 -16.53 9.87
C GLU A 63 -14.45 -15.93 8.63
N LYS A 64 -14.81 -16.42 7.45
CA LYS A 64 -14.38 -15.93 6.13
C LYS A 64 -14.65 -14.43 5.89
N GLN A 65 -15.83 -13.93 6.24
CA GLN A 65 -16.19 -12.52 5.99
C GLN A 65 -15.42 -11.56 6.92
N ALA A 66 -15.15 -11.99 8.15
CA ALA A 66 -14.30 -11.21 9.07
C ALA A 66 -12.84 -11.17 8.60
N ALA A 67 -12.34 -12.24 7.96
CA ALA A 67 -11.01 -12.25 7.35
C ALA A 67 -10.92 -11.35 6.11
N GLU A 68 -11.95 -11.37 5.25
CA GLU A 68 -12.05 -10.48 4.09
C GLU A 68 -12.09 -8.99 4.50
N MET A 69 -12.83 -8.64 5.55
CA MET A 69 -12.84 -7.27 6.07
C MET A 69 -11.47 -6.80 6.57
N ARG A 70 -10.75 -7.64 7.32
CA ARG A 70 -9.39 -7.31 7.78
C ARG A 70 -8.42 -7.08 6.62
N CYS A 71 -8.53 -7.89 5.58
CA CYS A 71 -7.76 -7.74 4.35
C CYS A 71 -7.94 -6.34 3.73
N VAL A 72 -9.19 -5.85 3.66
CA VAL A 72 -9.48 -4.51 3.12
C VAL A 72 -8.96 -3.39 4.03
N GLU A 73 -9.06 -3.55 5.35
CA GLU A 73 -8.52 -2.57 6.31
C GLU A 73 -7.01 -2.44 6.22
N ASP A 74 -6.30 -3.57 6.14
CA ASP A 74 -4.85 -3.62 5.99
C ASP A 74 -4.41 -3.01 4.66
N TRP A 75 -5.13 -3.29 3.56
CA TRP A 75 -4.89 -2.64 2.27
C TRP A 75 -5.08 -1.12 2.33
N MET A 76 -6.17 -0.64 2.94
CA MET A 76 -6.45 0.80 3.06
C MET A 76 -5.38 1.52 3.89
N ARG A 77 -4.93 0.88 4.97
CA ARG A 77 -3.84 1.39 5.82
C ARG A 77 -2.57 1.54 5.02
N GLU A 78 -2.21 0.51 4.26
CA GLU A 78 -0.98 0.46 3.50
C GLU A 78 -0.99 1.44 2.32
N LYS A 79 -2.13 1.52 1.63
CA LYS A 79 -2.38 2.53 0.59
C LYS A 79 -2.23 3.96 1.12
N THR A 80 -2.76 4.22 2.30
CA THR A 80 -2.63 5.53 2.98
C THR A 80 -1.18 5.82 3.33
N ARG A 81 -0.43 4.82 3.75
CA ARG A 81 1.01 4.94 4.03
C ARG A 81 1.76 5.34 2.76
N ILE A 82 1.59 4.60 1.66
CA ILE A 82 2.18 4.94 0.35
C ILE A 82 1.87 6.39 -0.03
N GLY A 83 0.61 6.83 0.12
CA GLY A 83 0.20 8.20 -0.18
C GLY A 83 0.99 9.24 0.61
N LYS A 84 1.17 9.02 1.92
CA LYS A 84 1.98 9.92 2.77
C LYS A 84 3.45 9.92 2.36
N TRP A 85 4.03 8.78 2.04
CA TRP A 85 5.41 8.69 1.57
C TRP A 85 5.60 9.42 0.26
N HIS A 86 4.66 9.26 -0.67
CA HIS A 86 4.63 10.00 -1.92
C HIS A 86 4.61 11.51 -1.66
N GLU A 87 3.61 12.02 -0.92
CA GLU A 87 3.50 13.46 -0.59
C GLU A 87 4.77 14.03 0.06
N ASN A 88 5.37 13.30 1.00
CA ASN A 88 6.59 13.74 1.66
C ASN A 88 7.78 13.79 0.70
N LEU A 89 7.95 12.77 -0.14
CA LEU A 89 9.12 12.65 -1.01
C LEU A 89 9.04 13.56 -2.25
N VAL A 90 7.85 13.74 -2.84
CA VAL A 90 7.68 14.69 -3.96
C VAL A 90 7.99 16.13 -3.55
N SER A 91 7.86 16.46 -2.26
CA SER A 91 8.16 17.81 -1.76
C SER A 91 9.65 18.12 -1.62
N VAL A 92 10.53 17.12 -1.74
CA VAL A 92 11.97 17.25 -1.51
C VAL A 92 12.68 17.93 -2.68
N ASP A 93 12.38 17.49 -3.91
CA ASP A 93 13.03 17.97 -5.13
C ASP A 93 12.18 17.60 -6.37
N VAL A 94 12.24 18.43 -7.42
CA VAL A 94 11.47 18.23 -8.66
C VAL A 94 11.84 16.93 -9.39
N LEU A 95 13.11 16.50 -9.33
CA LEU A 95 13.53 15.23 -9.93
C LEU A 95 12.99 14.04 -9.14
N VAL A 96 12.86 14.20 -7.82
CA VAL A 96 12.27 13.19 -6.94
C VAL A 96 10.77 13.09 -7.18
N GLU A 97 10.08 14.19 -7.48
CA GLU A 97 8.66 14.18 -7.85
C GLU A 97 8.37 13.25 -9.02
N GLU A 98 9.09 13.39 -10.13
CA GLU A 98 8.92 12.53 -11.31
C GLU A 98 9.24 11.06 -11.02
N ASP A 99 10.22 10.79 -10.16
CA ASP A 99 10.60 9.43 -9.78
C ASP A 99 9.55 8.80 -8.88
N MET A 100 9.01 9.57 -7.93
CA MET A 100 8.01 9.09 -6.98
C MET A 100 6.66 8.81 -7.62
N HIS A 101 6.26 9.52 -8.67
CA HIS A 101 5.07 9.15 -9.43
C HIS A 101 5.15 7.74 -10.01
N TRP A 102 6.31 7.39 -10.59
CA TRP A 102 6.53 6.05 -11.11
C TRP A 102 6.61 5.01 -9.98
N VAL A 103 7.39 5.29 -8.92
CA VAL A 103 7.59 4.38 -7.79
C VAL A 103 6.29 4.11 -7.03
N ALA A 104 5.46 5.14 -6.80
CA ALA A 104 4.18 4.97 -6.10
C ALA A 104 3.22 4.09 -6.90
N ASN A 105 3.21 4.20 -8.24
CA ASN A 105 2.41 3.33 -9.08
C ASN A 105 2.85 1.86 -8.93
N GLU A 106 4.16 1.61 -8.97
CA GLU A 106 4.71 0.26 -8.76
C GLU A 106 4.34 -0.30 -7.38
N TRP A 107 4.44 0.50 -6.32
CA TRP A 107 4.02 0.07 -4.98
C TRP A 107 2.52 -0.23 -4.90
N TYR A 108 1.67 0.54 -5.60
CA TYR A 108 0.24 0.27 -5.62
C TYR A 108 -0.12 -1.01 -6.38
N GLU A 109 0.59 -1.32 -7.47
CA GLU A 109 0.42 -2.60 -8.20
C GLU A 109 0.85 -3.78 -7.33
N GLU A 110 2.05 -3.71 -6.73
CA GLU A 110 2.55 -4.77 -5.82
C GLU A 110 1.62 -4.97 -4.61
N LEU A 111 1.10 -3.87 -4.05
CA LEU A 111 0.12 -3.93 -2.97
C LEU A 111 -1.20 -4.55 -3.44
N SER A 112 -1.67 -4.24 -4.64
CA SER A 112 -2.91 -4.79 -5.18
C SER A 112 -2.79 -6.28 -5.46
N ASP A 113 -1.63 -6.74 -5.94
CA ASP A 113 -1.30 -8.15 -6.15
C ASP A 113 -1.28 -8.91 -4.82
N LEU A 114 -0.62 -8.37 -3.78
CA LEU A 114 -0.53 -8.98 -2.47
C LEU A 114 -1.90 -9.21 -1.82
N PHE A 115 -2.80 -8.23 -1.96
CA PHE A 115 -4.16 -8.31 -1.41
C PHE A 115 -5.16 -8.98 -2.36
N GLY A 116 -4.71 -9.45 -3.53
CA GLY A 116 -5.54 -10.08 -4.54
C GLY A 116 -6.66 -9.17 -5.07
N MET A 117 -6.51 -7.85 -4.95
CA MET A 117 -7.58 -6.89 -5.22
C MET A 117 -7.87 -6.70 -6.71
N LEU A 118 -6.90 -6.99 -7.59
CA LEU A 118 -7.14 -7.07 -9.04
C LEU A 118 -8.11 -8.23 -9.41
N SER A 119 -8.37 -9.17 -8.49
CA SER A 119 -9.37 -10.24 -8.69
C SER A 119 -10.81 -9.83 -8.33
N PHE A 120 -11.02 -8.79 -7.53
CA PHE A 120 -12.37 -8.35 -7.13
C PHE A 120 -13.17 -7.71 -8.27
N GLU A 121 -12.51 -7.16 -9.29
CA GLU A 121 -13.19 -6.75 -10.53
C GLU A 121 -13.82 -7.94 -11.29
N ASN A 122 -13.39 -9.17 -11.04
CA ASN A 122 -14.04 -10.38 -11.58
C ASN A 122 -15.21 -10.88 -10.72
N LEU A 123 -15.38 -10.42 -9.48
CA LEU A 123 -16.54 -10.74 -8.64
C LEU A 123 -17.78 -9.93 -9.04
N GLY A 124 -17.61 -8.67 -9.47
CA GLY A 124 -18.71 -7.86 -10.03
C GLY A 124 -19.28 -8.42 -11.33
N LYS A 125 -18.44 -9.04 -12.17
CA LYS A 125 -18.86 -9.66 -13.44
C LYS A 125 -19.66 -10.96 -13.25
N ASN A 126 -19.45 -11.69 -12.15
CA ASN A 126 -20.17 -12.94 -11.87
C ASN A 126 -21.53 -12.74 -11.19
N LEU A 127 -21.72 -11.64 -10.45
CA LEU A 127 -23.04 -11.29 -9.89
C LEU A 127 -24.00 -10.75 -10.95
N SER A 128 -23.50 -10.05 -11.97
CA SER A 128 -24.34 -9.54 -13.07
C SER A 128 -24.91 -10.67 -13.96
N ARG A 129 -24.23 -11.83 -14.06
CA ARG A 129 -24.71 -12.99 -14.85
C ARG A 129 -25.78 -13.84 -14.15
N ARG A 130 -26.01 -13.69 -12.85
CA ARG A 130 -27.04 -14.44 -12.12
C ARG A 130 -28.42 -13.77 -12.13
N SER A 131 -28.52 -12.51 -12.53
CA SER A 131 -29.80 -11.77 -12.58
C SER A 131 -30.58 -11.92 -13.90
N SER A 132 -30.10 -12.74 -14.84
CA SER A 132 -30.70 -12.86 -16.19
C SER A 132 -31.34 -14.23 -16.50
N ARG A 133 -31.58 -15.06 -15.48
CA ARG A 133 -32.40 -16.28 -15.63
C ARG A 133 -33.57 -16.21 -14.65
N SER A 134 -34.61 -15.49 -15.08
CA SER A 134 -36.00 -15.70 -14.65
C SER A 134 -36.71 -16.47 -15.75
#